data_AF-A0A8S4RCU6-F1
#
_entry.id   AF-A0A8S4RCU6-F1
#
_cell.length_a   1.000
_cell.length_b   1.000
_cell.length_c   1.000
_cell.angle_alpha   90.00
_cell.angle_beta   90.00
_cell.angle_gamma   90.00
#
_symmetry.space_group_name_H-M   'P 1'
#
loop_
_entity.id
_entity.type
_entity.pdbx_description
1 polymer ?
#
loop_
_entity_poly.entity_id
_entity_poly.type
_entity_poly.pdbx_seq_one_letter_code
_entity_poly.pdbx_strand_id
1 'polypeptide(L)'
;MGLIGRIKVTQRAMERAMLGVSLCDQIRNVEIRRRTRVTDIAQRVAKPSGNGRRKDGRWGSKELEWKPRTVKSSDGRPQTRLAYDIKRVARSRWI
;
A
#
# COMPACT_ATOMS: atom_id res chain seq x y z
N MET A 1 2.99 -10.48 19.17
CA MET A 1 1.94 -9.70 18.48
C MET A 1 2.57 -8.73 17.49
N GLY A 2 2.50 -9.00 16.19
CA GLY A 2 3.07 -8.12 15.15
C GLY A 2 2.38 -6.74 15.07
N LEU A 3 2.98 -5.80 14.33
CA LEU A 3 2.54 -4.41 14.19
C LEU A 3 1.06 -4.27 13.82
N ILE A 4 0.59 -5.10 12.87
CA ILE A 4 -0.80 -5.14 12.39
C ILE A 4 -1.78 -5.49 13.52
N GLY A 5 -1.39 -6.37 14.44
CA GLY A 5 -2.22 -6.75 15.59
C GLY A 5 -2.45 -5.57 16.54
N ARG A 6 -1.39 -4.79 16.82
CA ARG A 6 -1.48 -3.60 17.68
C ARG A 6 -2.36 -2.50 17.07
N ILE A 7 -2.24 -2.29 15.76
CA ILE A 7 -3.08 -1.34 15.01
C ILE A 7 -4.56 -1.75 15.07
N LYS A 8 -4.86 -3.05 14.94
CA LYS A 8 -6.24 -3.54 15.06
C LYS A 8 -6.84 -3.39 16.46
N VAL A 9 -6.01 -3.47 17.51
CA VAL A 9 -6.48 -3.26 18.90
C VAL A 9 -6.77 -1.78 19.14
N THR A 10 -5.87 -0.90 18.73
CA THR A 10 -6.04 0.57 18.86
C THR A 10 -7.24 1.07 18.07
N GLN A 11 -7.43 0.60 16.84
CA GLN A 11 -8.64 0.92 16.05
C GLN A 11 -9.93 0.51 16.79
N ARG A 12 -9.97 -0.70 17.38
CA ARG A 12 -11.15 -1.18 18.12
C ARG A 12 -11.43 -0.40 19.40
N ALA A 13 -10.39 0.09 20.06
CA ALA A 13 -10.55 0.97 21.23
C ALA A 13 -11.14 2.33 20.81
N MET A 14 -10.64 2.90 19.72
CA MET A 14 -11.19 4.13 19.13
C MET A 14 -12.66 3.98 18.72
N GLU A 15 -13.00 2.91 17.99
CA GLU A 15 -14.38 2.68 17.53
C GLU A 15 -15.37 2.54 18.71
N ARG A 16 -14.94 1.97 19.84
CA ARG A 16 -15.74 1.90 21.07
C ARG A 16 -15.93 3.27 21.71
N ALA A 17 -14.86 4.06 21.80
CA ALA A 17 -14.92 5.41 22.35
C ALA A 17 -15.85 6.32 21.52
N MET A 18 -15.80 6.21 20.19
CA MET A 18 -16.69 6.95 19.27
C MET A 18 -18.18 6.65 19.49
N LEU A 19 -18.50 5.41 19.87
CA LEU A 19 -19.86 4.95 20.12
C LEU A 19 -20.26 5.04 21.61
N GLY A 20 -19.37 5.48 22.49
CA GLY A 20 -19.61 5.55 23.94
C GLY A 20 -19.87 4.20 24.61
N VAL A 21 -19.38 3.09 24.04
CA VAL A 21 -19.64 1.74 24.54
C VAL A 21 -18.45 1.15 25.30
N SER A 22 -18.78 0.56 26.43
CA SER A 22 -17.87 -0.10 27.33
C SER A 22 -17.61 -1.55 26.91
N LEU A 23 -16.68 -2.22 27.60
CA LEU A 23 -16.49 -3.67 27.43
C LEU A 23 -17.63 -4.49 28.05
N CYS A 24 -18.34 -3.93 29.04
CA CYS A 24 -19.45 -4.58 29.72
C CYS A 24 -20.68 -4.74 28.83
N ASP A 25 -20.86 -3.86 27.83
CA ASP A 25 -21.96 -3.95 26.88
C ASP A 25 -21.88 -5.19 25.97
N GLN A 26 -20.73 -5.90 26.00
CA GLN A 26 -20.48 -7.15 25.26
C GLN A 26 -20.87 -7.10 23.77
N ILE A 27 -20.83 -5.91 23.16
CA ILE A 27 -21.21 -5.72 21.77
C ILE A 27 -20.18 -6.41 20.87
N ARG A 28 -20.70 -7.21 19.93
CA ARG A 28 -19.87 -7.90 18.94
C ARG A 28 -19.11 -6.88 18.09
N ASN A 29 -17.83 -7.17 17.82
CA ASN A 29 -16.97 -6.32 16.99
C ASN A 29 -17.54 -6.08 15.58
N VAL A 30 -18.32 -7.03 15.05
CA VAL A 30 -19.00 -6.90 13.75
C VAL A 30 -20.04 -5.77 13.78
N GLU A 31 -20.78 -5.64 14.88
CA GLU A 31 -21.79 -4.61 15.05
C GLU A 31 -21.15 -3.22 15.25
N ILE A 32 -20.07 -3.14 16.02
CA ILE A 32 -19.27 -1.91 16.18
C ILE A 32 -18.80 -1.42 14.80
N ARG A 33 -18.24 -2.32 13.98
CA ARG A 33 -17.80 -2.00 12.60
C ARG A 33 -18.95 -1.56 11.69
N ARG A 34 -20.12 -2.19 11.81
CA ARG A 34 -21.32 -1.84 11.04
C ARG A 34 -21.78 -0.41 11.37
N ARG A 35 -21.76 -0.04 12.65
CA ARG A 35 -22.19 1.28 13.13
C ARG A 35 -21.21 2.37 12.74
N THR A 36 -19.91 2.15 12.91
CA THR A 36 -18.87 3.17 12.62
C THR A 36 -18.56 3.30 11.12
N ARG A 37 -18.75 2.23 10.33
CA ARG A 37 -18.36 2.14 8.90
C ARG A 37 -16.89 2.52 8.64
N VAL A 38 -16.04 2.47 9.67
CA VAL A 38 -14.62 2.77 9.55
C VAL A 38 -13.94 1.65 8.77
N THR A 39 -13.21 2.00 7.72
CA THR A 39 -12.49 1.03 6.90
C THR A 39 -11.35 0.39 7.70
N ASP A 40 -11.20 -0.94 7.67
CA ASP A 40 -10.14 -1.65 8.38
C ASP A 40 -8.77 -1.18 7.87
N ILE A 41 -7.93 -0.67 8.77
CA ILE A 41 -6.60 -0.12 8.40
C ILE A 41 -5.74 -1.21 7.76
N ALA A 42 -5.90 -2.49 8.15
CA ALA A 42 -5.16 -3.57 7.52
C ALA A 42 -5.55 -3.76 6.06
N GLN A 43 -6.83 -3.58 5.70
CA GLN A 43 -7.27 -3.61 4.31
C GLN A 43 -6.77 -2.39 3.54
N ARG A 44 -6.72 -1.22 4.17
CA ARG A 44 -6.20 0.00 3.55
C ARG A 44 -4.69 -0.07 3.29
N VAL A 45 -3.92 -0.63 4.22
CA VAL A 45 -2.47 -0.85 4.06
C VAL A 45 -2.19 -1.95 3.03
N ALA A 46 -3.03 -2.98 2.96
CA ALA A 46 -2.91 -4.02 1.94
C ALA A 46 -3.31 -3.53 0.53
N LYS A 47 -4.08 -2.44 0.43
CA LYS A 47 -4.46 -1.86 -0.84
C LYS A 47 -3.28 -1.06 -1.40
N PRO A 48 -2.64 -1.50 -2.50
CA PRO A 48 -1.57 -0.72 -3.11
C PRO A 48 -2.12 0.64 -3.56
N SER A 49 -1.50 1.72 -3.10
CA SER A 49 -1.94 3.11 -3.34
C SER A 49 -1.62 3.62 -4.76
N GLY A 50 -1.29 2.73 -5.70
CA GLY A 50 -0.97 3.09 -7.08
C GLY A 50 -0.85 1.85 -7.96
N ASN A 51 -1.11 2.04 -9.27
CA ASN A 51 -1.03 1.01 -10.31
C ASN A 51 0.40 0.46 -10.52
N GLY A 52 1.36 0.91 -9.73
CA GLY A 52 2.78 0.61 -9.89
C GLY A 52 3.24 -0.70 -9.27
N ARG A 53 2.48 -1.29 -8.35
CA ARG A 53 2.87 -2.55 -7.71
C ARG A 53 1.87 -3.65 -8.01
N ARG A 54 2.34 -4.69 -8.70
CA ARG A 54 1.60 -5.92 -8.95
C ARG A 54 1.35 -6.65 -7.61
N LYS A 55 0.37 -7.55 -7.58
CA LYS A 55 -0.01 -8.34 -6.37
C LYS A 55 1.14 -9.19 -5.81
N ASP A 56 2.15 -9.49 -6.62
CA ASP A 56 3.38 -10.22 -6.28
C ASP A 56 4.50 -9.30 -5.76
N GLY A 57 4.22 -8.02 -5.52
CA GLY A 57 5.19 -7.04 -5.00
C GLY A 57 6.14 -6.48 -6.05
N ARG A 58 6.04 -6.93 -7.31
CA ARG A 58 6.87 -6.45 -8.44
C ARG A 58 6.32 -5.15 -9.00
N TRP A 59 7.20 -4.37 -9.62
CA TRP A 59 6.79 -3.15 -10.32
C TRP A 59 5.99 -3.49 -11.60
N GLY A 60 4.94 -2.73 -11.86
CA GLY A 60 4.12 -2.83 -13.07
C GLY A 60 4.91 -2.42 -14.30
N SER A 61 4.63 -3.05 -15.46
CA SER A 61 5.34 -2.76 -16.71
C SER A 61 5.25 -1.29 -17.11
N LYS A 62 4.09 -0.66 -16.87
CA LYS A 62 3.85 0.75 -17.14
C LYS A 62 4.72 1.68 -16.29
N GLU A 63 5.07 1.28 -15.07
CA GLU A 63 5.98 2.04 -14.19
C GLU A 63 7.44 1.85 -14.62
N LEU A 64 7.81 0.61 -14.98
CA LEU A 64 9.15 0.28 -15.50
C LEU A 64 9.43 0.85 -16.90
N GLU A 65 8.38 1.22 -17.63
CA GLU A 65 8.42 1.85 -18.95
C GLU A 65 8.27 3.37 -18.88
N TRP A 66 7.81 3.91 -17.75
CA TRP A 66 7.59 5.34 -17.58
C TRP A 66 8.89 6.14 -17.71
N LYS A 67 8.86 7.25 -18.47
CA LYS A 67 9.92 8.25 -18.51
C LYS A 67 9.34 9.67 -18.46
N PRO A 68 10.04 10.62 -17.80
CA PRO A 68 9.67 12.03 -17.85
C PRO A 68 9.85 12.56 -19.27
N ARG A 69 8.86 13.34 -19.73
CA ARG A 69 8.75 13.85 -21.10
C ARG A 69 9.94 14.75 -21.54
N THR A 70 10.78 15.15 -20.60
CA THR A 70 11.88 16.10 -20.77
C THR A 70 13.19 15.47 -21.25
N VAL A 71 13.35 14.14 -21.19
CA VAL A 71 14.61 13.48 -21.54
C VAL A 71 14.63 13.15 -23.04
N LYS A 72 15.38 13.94 -23.81
CA LYS A 72 15.67 13.65 -25.22
C LYS A 72 16.62 12.46 -25.30
N SER A 73 16.39 11.57 -26.25
CA SER A 73 17.37 10.52 -26.59
C SER A 73 18.45 11.12 -27.47
N SER A 74 19.70 10.68 -27.31
CA SER A 74 20.76 10.96 -28.30
C SER A 74 20.34 10.35 -29.64
N ASP A 75 20.37 11.13 -30.72
CA ASP A 75 19.88 10.76 -32.04
C ASP A 75 20.39 9.38 -32.48
N GLY A 76 19.46 8.48 -32.84
CA GLY A 76 19.76 7.15 -33.37
C GLY A 76 19.81 5.99 -32.36
N ARG A 77 19.71 6.22 -31.04
CA ARG A 77 19.63 5.10 -30.07
C ARG A 77 18.18 4.74 -29.74
N PRO A 78 17.78 3.45 -29.81
CA PRO A 78 16.49 3.03 -29.28
C PRO A 78 16.44 3.36 -27.78
N GLN A 79 15.29 3.87 -27.34
CA GLN A 79 15.15 4.37 -25.98
C GLN A 79 15.38 3.25 -24.97
N THR A 80 16.37 3.45 -24.10
CA THR A 80 16.68 2.50 -23.04
C THR A 80 15.57 2.55 -21.99
N ARG A 81 14.92 1.42 -21.70
CA ARG A 81 13.82 1.31 -20.71
C ARG A 81 14.30 1.71 -19.30
N LEU A 82 13.44 2.34 -18.49
CA LEU A 82 13.79 2.74 -17.11
C LEU A 82 14.25 1.54 -16.26
N ALA A 83 13.71 0.34 -16.52
CA ALA A 83 14.20 -0.90 -15.93
C ALA A 83 15.73 -1.10 -16.03
N TYR A 84 16.36 -0.67 -17.14
CA TYR A 84 17.82 -0.77 -17.32
C TYR A 84 18.56 0.30 -16.51
N ASP A 85 18.00 1.50 -16.39
CA ASP A 85 18.57 2.56 -15.55
C ASP A 85 18.53 2.16 -14.07
N ILE A 86 17.40 1.57 -13.63
CA ILE A 86 17.27 1.02 -12.27
C ILE A 86 18.24 -0.13 -12.06
N LYS A 87 18.36 -1.08 -13.01
CA LYS A 87 19.33 -2.17 -12.95
C LYS A 87 20.78 -1.66 -12.91
N ARG A 88 21.09 -0.57 -13.61
CA ARG A 88 22.42 0.06 -13.60
C ARG A 88 22.77 0.64 -12.23
N VAL A 89 21.80 1.27 -11.56
CA VAL A 89 22.01 1.88 -10.23
C VAL A 89 21.98 0.83 -9.12
N ALA A 90 20.99 -0.08 -9.14
CA ALA A 90 20.80 -1.09 -8.11
C ALA A 90 21.77 -2.28 -8.22
N ARG A 91 22.42 -2.48 -9.39
CA ARG A 91 23.38 -3.56 -9.68
C ARG A 91 22.92 -4.90 -9.08
N SER A 92 23.69 -5.48 -8.15
CA SER A 92 23.47 -6.80 -7.57
C SER A 92 22.29 -6.89 -6.58
N ARG A 93 21.70 -5.75 -6.19
CA ARG A 93 20.49 -5.70 -5.36
C ARG A 93 19.20 -5.73 -6.18
N TRP A 94 19.31 -5.88 -7.51
CA TRP A 94 18.17 -6.00 -8.41
C TRP A 94 17.79 -7.47 -8.64
N ILE A 95 17.21 -8.09 -7.62
CA ILE A 95 16.23 -9.21 -7.62
C ILE A 95 15.78 -9.41 -6.17
#